data_AF-A0A7Z8PCQ2-F1
#
_entry.id   AF-A0A7Z8PCQ2-F1
#
_cell.length_a   1.000
_cell.length_b   1.000
_cell.length_c   1.000
_cell.angle_alpha   90.00
_cell.angle_beta   90.00
_cell.angle_gamma   90.00
#
_symmetry.space_group_name_H-M   'P 1'
#
loop_
_entity.id
_entity.type
_entity.pdbx_description
1 polymer ?
#
loop_
_entity_poly.entity_id
_entity_poly.type
_entity_poly.pdbx_seq_one_letter_code
_entity_poly.pdbx_strand_id
1 'polypeptide(L)' 'DGLVHVSQIENRRLNHPSDVLKEGQDVKVKLLGFDDRGKVRLAMKMVDQETGEEIAAAKAD' A
#
# COMPACT_ATOMS: atom_id res chain seq x y z
N ASP A 1 12.92 4.86 5.82
CA ASP A 1 11.56 5.36 5.54
C ASP A 1 11.01 4.86 4.23
N GLY A 2 9.89 4.15 4.32
CA GLY A 2 9.05 3.82 3.17
C GLY A 2 7.97 4.87 2.96
N LEU A 3 7.61 5.12 1.70
CA LEU A 3 6.56 6.03 1.30
C LEU A 3 5.45 5.22 0.61
N VAL A 4 4.27 5.25 1.21
CA VAL A 4 3.03 4.76 0.60
C VAL A 4 2.33 5.97 -0.01
N HIS A 5 2.00 5.89 -1.29
CA HIS A 5 1.21 6.93 -1.93
C HIS A 5 -0.28 6.73 -1.60
N VAL A 6 -1.07 7.80 -1.44
CA VAL A 6 -2.50 7.70 -1.09
C VAL A 6 -3.31 6.83 -2.07
N SER A 7 -2.94 6.84 -3.35
CA SER A 7 -3.57 5.98 -4.39
C SER A 7 -3.18 4.50 -4.33
N GLN A 8 -2.24 4.16 -3.44
CA GLN A 8 -1.78 2.80 -3.16
C GLN A 8 -2.32 2.28 -1.82
N ILE A 9 -3.06 3.10 -1.07
CA ILE A 9 -3.70 2.68 0.18
C ILE A 9 -4.92 1.81 -0.13
N GLU A 10 -5.77 2.27 -1.05
CA GLU A 10 -7.05 1.63 -1.37
C GLU A 10 -7.42 1.90 -2.83
N ASN A 11 -8.27 1.06 -3.43
CA ASN A 11 -8.79 1.29 -4.79
C ASN A 11 -9.89 2.38 -4.87
N ARG A 12 -10.30 2.96 -3.73
CA ARG A 12 -11.27 4.07 -3.67
C ARG A 12 -10.57 5.41 -3.47
N ARG A 13 -11.23 6.50 -3.89
CA ARG A 13 -10.76 7.86 -3.63
C ARG A 13 -10.89 8.16 -2.13
N LEU A 14 -9.77 8.20 -1.44
CA LEU A 14 -9.68 8.56 -0.03
C LEU A 14 -9.46 10.08 0.10
N ASN A 15 -10.20 10.72 1.01
CA ASN A 15 -10.02 12.14 1.33
C ASN A 15 -8.88 12.31 2.35
N HIS A 16 -8.86 11.49 3.40
CA HIS A 16 -7.79 11.48 4.38
C HIS A 16 -7.27 10.06 4.62
N PRO A 17 -5.94 9.83 4.57
CA PRO A 17 -5.36 8.53 4.89
C PRO A 17 -5.60 8.14 6.35
N SER A 18 -5.78 9.12 7.24
CA SER A 18 -6.07 8.90 8.67
C SER A 18 -7.42 8.24 8.96
N ASP A 19 -8.34 8.21 7.99
CA ASP A 19 -9.64 7.54 8.15
C ASP A 19 -9.52 6.02 8.05
N VAL A 20 -8.51 5.53 7.31
CA VAL A 20 -8.26 4.11 7.05
C VAL A 20 -7.02 3.58 7.77
N LEU A 21 -6.11 4.47 8.17
CA LEU A 21 -4.86 4.12 8.83
C LEU A 21 -4.75 4.85 10.16
N LYS A 22 -4.44 4.09 11.21
CA LYS A 22 -4.11 4.63 12.52
C LYS A 22 -2.62 4.51 12.80
N GLU A 23 -2.08 5.51 13.49
CA GLU A 23 -0.70 5.45 13.97
C GLU A 23 -0.53 4.28 14.95
N GLY A 24 0.47 3.43 14.72
CA GLY A 24 0.70 2.21 15.48
C GLY A 24 -0.11 0.98 15.03
N GLN A 25 -0.87 1.08 13.94
CA GLN A 25 -1.54 -0.07 13.34
C GLN A 25 -0.57 -0.91 12.52
N ASP A 26 -0.50 -2.20 12.81
CA ASP A 26 0.20 -3.15 11.96
C ASP A 26 -0.59 -3.37 10.67
N VAL A 27 0.05 -3.07 9.53
CA VAL A 27 -0.52 -3.25 8.20
C VAL A 27 0.44 -4.04 7.32
N LYS A 28 -0.12 -4.88 6.45
CA LYS A 28 0.64 -5.64 5.47
C LYS A 28 0.80 -4.80 4.21
N VAL A 29 2.03 -4.63 3.74
CA VAL A 29 2.33 -3.83 2.55
C VAL A 29 3.21 -4.60 1.59
N LYS A 30 2.98 -4.40 0.29
CA LYS A 30 3.84 -4.93 -0.76
C LYS A 30 4.91 -3.92 -1.13
N LEU A 31 6.14 -4.40 -1.27
CA LEU A 31 7.26 -3.62 -1.76
C LEU A 31 7.17 -3.50 -3.28
N LEU A 32 6.99 -2.28 -3.77
CA LEU A 32 6.95 -1.99 -5.20
C LEU A 32 8.34 -1.74 -5.77
N GLY A 33 9.26 -1.23 -4.95
CA GLY A 33 10.62 -0.92 -5.37
C GLY A 33 11.21 0.22 -4.57
N PHE A 34 12.27 0.81 -5.10
CA PHE A 34 12.96 1.94 -4.49
C PHE A 34 12.84 3.15 -5.42
N ASP A 35 12.66 4.32 -4.83
CA ASP A 35 12.73 5.60 -5.54
C ASP A 35 14.21 6.04 -5.69
N ASP A 36 14.49 6.94 -6.63
CA ASP A 36 15.85 7.44 -6.91
C ASP A 36 16.50 8.14 -5.70
N ARG A 37 15.69 8.51 -4.71
CA ARG A 37 16.10 9.10 -3.44
C ARG A 37 16.41 8.06 -2.35
N GLY A 38 16.43 6.76 -2.67
CA GLY A 38 16.65 5.67 -1.72
C GLY A 38 15.47 5.39 -0.79
N LYS A 39 14.28 5.94 -1.09
CA LYS A 39 13.05 5.69 -0.33
C LYS A 39 12.34 4.45 -0.85
N VAL A 40 11.81 3.63 0.05
CA VAL A 40 11.08 2.42 -0.33
C VAL A 40 9.67 2.79 -0.78
N ARG A 41 9.24 2.34 -1.95
CA ARG A 41 7.87 2.50 -2.44
C ARG A 41 7.05 1.29 -2.01
N LEU A 42 5.95 1.57 -1.33
CA LEU A 42 5.10 0.55 -0.73
C LEU A 42 3.65 0.71 -1.22
N ALA A 43 2.94 -0.41 -1.34
CA ALA A 43 1.51 -0.44 -1.67
C ALA A 43 0.73 -1.31 -0.70
N MET A 44 -0.39 -0.80 -0.19
CA MET A 44 -1.32 -1.55 0.65
C MET A 44 -2.42 -2.21 -0.17
N LYS A 45 -2.92 -1.57 -1.23
CA LYS A 45 -4.05 -2.07 -2.03
C LYS A 45 -3.80 -3.41 -2.74
N MET A 46 -2.53 -3.83 -2.80
CA MET A 46 -2.11 -5.08 -3.45
C MET A 46 -2.02 -6.24 -2.45
N VAL A 47 -2.28 -5.99 -1.17
CA VAL A 47 -2.17 -6.98 -0.09
C VAL A 47 -3.45 -6.98 0.72
N ASP A 48 -4.02 -8.16 0.89
CA ASP A 48 -5.16 -8.37 1.75
C ASP A 48 -4.72 -8.21 3.21
N GLN A 49 -5.40 -7.34 3.96
CA GLN A 49 -5.04 -7.08 5.35
C GLN A 49 -5.50 -8.22 6.29
N GLU A 50 -6.52 -8.98 5.91
CA GLU A 50 -7.03 -10.12 6.68
C GLU A 50 -6.22 -11.39 6.39
N THR A 51 -6.06 -11.75 5.12
CA THR A 51 -5.37 -13.00 4.74
C THR A 51 -3.87 -12.82 4.56
N GLY A 52 -3.40 -11.60 4.27
CA GLY A 52 -2.00 -11.34 3.90
C GLY A 52 -1.63 -11.82 2.51
N GLU A 53 -2.60 -12.28 1.73
CA GLU A 53 -2.37 -12.70 0.35
C GLU A 53 -2.24 -11.49 -0.57
N GLU A 54 -1.46 -11.66 -1.63
CA GLU A 54 -1.32 -10.64 -2.65
C GLU A 54 -2.56 -10.66 -3.56
N ILE A 55 -3.41 -9.63 -3.45
CA ILE A 55 -4.61 -9.47 -4.29
C ILE A 55 -4.25 -9.12 -5.75
N ALA A 56 -2.96 -8.87 -6.04
CA ALA A 56 -2.45 -8.64 -7.37
C ALA A 56 -2.36 -9.94 -8.20
N ALA A 57 -3.48 -10.64 -8.36
CA ALA A 57 -3.69 -11.48 -9.52
C ALA A 57 -4.19 -10.60 -10.68
N ALA A 58 -3.42 -10.59 -11.78
CA ALA A 58 -3.81 -10.15 -13.11
C ALA A 58 -4.06 -8.65 -13.36
N LYS A 59 -3.02 -7.97 -13.88
CA LYS A 59 -3.17 -7.28 -15.17
C LYS A 59 -1.82 -7.13 -15.87
N ALA A 60 -1.41 -8.22 -16.53
CA ALA A 60 -0.57 -8.16 -17.71
C ALA A 60 -1.49 -8.52 -18.88
N ASP A 61 -2.04 -7.50 -19.53
CA ASP A 61 -2.63 -7.56 -20.87
C ASP A 61 -2.15 -6.31 -21.61
#